data_AF-A0A5K0W790-F1
#
_entry.id   AF-A0A5K0W790-F1
#
_cell.length_a   1.000
_cell.length_b   1.000
_cell.length_c   1.000
_cell.angle_alpha   90.00
_cell.angle_beta   90.00
_cell.angle_gamma   90.00
#
_symmetry.space_group_name_H-M   'P 1'
#
loop_
_entity.id
_entity.type
_entity.pdbx_description
1 polymer ?
#
loop_
_entity_poly.entity_id
_entity_poly.type
_entity_poly.pdbx_seq_one_letter_code
_entity_poly.pdbx_strand_id
1 'polypeptide(L)' 'VTPTSHFQKDLGLDSLDNVEIVLALEEEFKLEIPDKEADKIDSCELAIEYVASHPMSS' A
#
# COMPACT_ATOMS: atom_id res chain seq x y z
N VAL A 1 7.59 12.67 7.21
CA VAL A 1 6.97 11.39 6.82
C VAL A 1 7.84 10.27 7.37
N THR A 2 7.29 9.43 8.25
CA THR A 2 7.99 8.21 8.73
C THR A 2 7.39 6.99 8.05
N PRO A 3 8.13 5.87 7.90
CA PRO A 3 7.58 4.63 7.34
C PRO A 3 6.38 4.10 8.12
N THR A 4 6.37 4.38 9.42
CA THR A 4 5.32 4.04 10.38
C THR A 4 4.15 5.02 10.39
N SER A 5 4.21 6.11 9.60
CA SER A 5 3.12 7.10 9.56
C SER A 5 1.91 6.48 8.88
N HIS A 6 0.76 6.58 9.53
CA HIS A 6 -0.50 6.10 9.00
C HIS A 6 -1.05 7.10 7.98
N PHE A 7 -1.35 6.64 6.78
CA PHE A 7 -1.80 7.43 5.63
C PHE A 7 -2.98 8.36 5.96
N GLN A 8 -4.03 7.83 6.58
CA GLN A 8 -5.21 8.63 6.91
C GLN A 8 -5.03 9.45 8.20
N LYS A 9 -4.49 8.83 9.26
CA LYS A 9 -4.45 9.47 10.59
C LYS A 9 -3.33 10.50 10.76
N ASP A 10 -2.17 10.22 10.18
CA ASP A 10 -0.98 11.06 10.36
C ASP A 10 -0.73 11.97 9.15
N LEU A 11 -0.99 11.47 7.94
CA LEU A 11 -0.78 12.23 6.70
C LEU A 11 -2.06 12.89 6.18
N GLY A 12 -3.23 12.51 6.71
CA GLY A 12 -4.51 13.11 6.33
C GLY A 12 -4.94 12.76 4.90
N LEU A 13 -4.45 11.64 4.35
CA LEU A 13 -4.83 11.15 3.03
C LEU A 13 -6.28 10.70 3.05
N ASP A 14 -6.98 10.97 1.95
CA ASP A 14 -8.37 10.57 1.81
C ASP A 14 -8.49 9.11 1.32
N SER A 15 -9.72 8.62 1.20
CA SER A 15 -9.95 7.25 0.74
C SER A 15 -9.60 7.03 -0.74
N LEU A 16 -9.55 8.09 -1.55
CA LEU A 16 -9.19 8.01 -2.97
C LEU A 16 -7.67 7.92 -3.12
N ASP A 17 -6.92 8.69 -2.31
CA ASP A 17 -5.47 8.65 -2.24
C ASP A 17 -4.96 7.22 -1.93
N ASN A 18 -5.63 6.51 -1.02
CA ASN A 18 -5.31 5.11 -0.72
C ASN A 18 -5.48 4.19 -1.94
N VAL A 19 -6.51 4.40 -2.75
CA VAL A 19 -6.75 3.61 -3.97
C VAL A 19 -5.65 3.89 -5.00
N GLU A 20 -5.24 5.15 -5.17
CA GLU A 20 -4.14 5.51 -6.06
C GLU A 20 -2.80 4.89 -5.64
N ILE A 21 -2.50 4.88 -4.33
CA ILE A 21 -1.28 4.25 -3.80
C ILE A 21 -1.27 2.74 -4.09
N VAL A 22 -2.38 2.05 -3.83
CA VAL A 22 -2.50 0.61 -4.05
C VAL A 22 -2.35 0.29 -5.54
N LEU A 23 -3.03 1.03 -6.42
CA LEU A 23 -2.93 0.86 -7.86
C LEU A 23 -1.50 1.09 -8.38
N ALA A 24 -0.81 2.10 -7.86
CA ALA A 24 0.60 2.34 -8.22
C ALA A 24 1.52 1.20 -7.76
N LEU A 25 1.27 0.60 -6.59
CA LEU A 25 2.01 -0.57 -6.12
C LEU A 25 1.73 -1.80 -7.00
N GLU A 26 0.48 -2.02 -7.39
CA GLU A 26 0.09 -3.08 -8.32
C GLU A 26 0.80 -2.96 -9.66
N GLU A 27 0.82 -1.76 -10.26
CA GLU A 27 1.46 -1.52 -11.55
C GLU A 27 3.00 -1.61 -11.49
N GLU A 28 3.63 -1.00 -10.48
CA GLU A 28 5.09 -0.96 -10.34
C GLU A 28 5.67 -2.35 -10.08
N PHE A 29 5.02 -3.14 -9.22
CA PHE A 29 5.49 -4.46 -8.83
C PHE A 29 4.77 -5.61 -9.55
N LYS A 30 3.89 -5.31 -10.50
CA LYS A 30 3.07 -6.29 -11.24
C LYS A 30 2.38 -7.30 -10.33
N LEU A 31 1.78 -6.80 -9.26
CA LEU A 31 1.05 -7.58 -8.27
C LEU A 31 -0.44 -7.24 -8.33
N GLU A 32 -1.26 -8.06 -7.68
CA GLU A 32 -2.70 -7.83 -7.56
C GLU A 32 -3.03 -7.80 -6.06
N ILE A 33 -3.48 -6.66 -5.56
CA ILE A 33 -3.87 -6.43 -4.17
C ILE A 33 -5.39 -6.46 -4.11
N PRO A 34 -6.01 -7.49 -3.52
CA PRO A 34 -7.45 -7.50 -3.35
C PRO A 34 -7.88 -6.38 -2.38
N ASP A 35 -9.04 -5.77 -2.62
CA ASP A 35 -9.58 -4.65 -1.82
C ASP A 35 -9.51 -4.89 -0.30
N LYS A 36 -9.76 -6.13 0.14
CA LYS A 36 -9.73 -6.52 1.56
C LYS A 36 -8.34 -6.44 2.21
N GLU A 37 -7.29 -6.49 1.40
CA GLU A 37 -5.90 -6.36 1.84
C GLU A 37 -5.39 -4.94 1.61
N ALA A 38 -5.84 -4.28 0.52
CA ALA A 38 -5.65 -2.85 0.30
C ALA A 38 -6.11 -2.00 1.50
N ASP A 39 -7.27 -2.32 2.07
CA ASP A 39 -7.80 -1.67 3.29
C ASP A 39 -6.88 -1.83 4.52
N LYS A 40 -6.00 -2.84 4.53
CA LYS A 40 -5.04 -3.08 5.62
C LYS A 40 -3.69 -2.39 5.38
N ILE A 41 -3.41 -1.95 4.15
CA ILE A 41 -2.19 -1.23 3.80
C ILE A 41 -2.39 0.24 4.14
N ASP A 42 -2.17 0.56 5.40
CA ASP A 42 -2.47 1.88 5.96
C ASP A 42 -1.23 2.75 6.23
N SER A 43 -0.04 2.20 5.94
CA SER A 43 1.27 2.82 6.16
C SER A 43 2.30 2.31 5.14
N CYS A 44 3.38 3.07 4.95
CA CYS A 44 4.44 2.67 4.02
C CYS A 44 5.13 1.37 4.45
N GLU A 45 5.29 1.15 5.76
CA GLU A 45 5.89 -0.08 6.29
C GLU A 45 5.09 -1.31 5.87
N LEU A 46 3.76 -1.29 6.05
CA LEU A 46 2.88 -2.40 5.65
C LEU A 46 2.86 -2.60 4.14
N ALA A 47 2.88 -1.52 3.36
CA ALA A 47 2.98 -1.61 1.90
C ALA A 47 4.27 -2.33 1.47
N ILE A 48 5.41 -1.94 2.05
CA ILE A 48 6.71 -2.55 1.77
C ILE A 48 6.73 -4.01 2.21
N GLU A 49 6.20 -4.32 3.39
CA GLU A 49 6.10 -5.70 3.89
C GLU A 49 5.20 -6.56 3.01
N TYR A 50 4.09 -6.02 2.53
CA TYR A 50 3.20 -6.70 1.61
C TYR A 50 3.90 -7.05 0.30
N VAL A 51 4.58 -6.07 -0.32
CA VAL A 51 5.37 -6.27 -1.54
C VAL A 51 6.51 -7.28 -1.31
N ALA A 52 7.21 -7.18 -0.19
CA ALA A 52 8.34 -8.07 0.14
C ALA A 52 7.89 -9.51 0.44
N SER A 53 6.70 -9.70 1.00
CA SER A 53 6.10 -11.01 1.29
C SER A 53 5.40 -11.65 0.09
N HIS A 54 5.05 -10.84 -0.91
CA HIS A 54 4.57 -11.28 -2.22
C HIS A 54 5.59 -10.98 -3.33
N PRO A 55 6.81 -11.54 -3.25
CA PRO A 55 7.77 -11.42 -4.33
C PRO A 55 7.21 -12.20 -5.52
N MET A 56 6.48 -11.53 -6.41
CA MET A 56 6.16 -12.07 -7.72
C MET A 56 7.45 -12.12 -8.52
N SER A 57 8.09 -13.29 -8.37
CA SER A 57 8.85 -14.05 -9.36
C SER A 57 8.97 -13.36 -10.72
N SER A 58 10.23 -13.01 -11.05
CA SER A 58 10.87 -12.92 -12.37
C SER A 58 10.03 -12.64 -13.62
#